data_AF-A0A1F8N9E9-F1
#
_entry.id   AF-A0A1F8N9E9-F1
#
_cell.length_a   1.000
_cell.length_b   1.000
_cell.length_c   1.000
_cell.angle_alpha   90.00
_cell.angle_beta   90.00
_cell.angle_gamma   90.00
#
_symmetry.space_group_name_H-M   'P 1'
#
loop_
_entity.id
_entity.type
_entity.pdbx_description
1 polymer ?
#
loop_
_entity_poly.entity_id
_entity_poly.type
_entity_poly.pdbx_seq_one_letter_code
_entity_poly.pdbx_strand_id
1 'polypeptide(L)' 'MPDGAEVTIRVHTEAPAVLSCDGQHHEEVLDHDLVVIRSSALSARLIRAQGRGYFYRNIAARLNRNPQSGE' A
#
# COMPACT_ATOMS: atom_id res chain seq x y z
N MET A 1 -1.84 -0.31 -12.86
CA MET A 1 -0.66 -0.94 -13.47
C MET A 1 -0.94 -2.43 -13.61
N PRO A 2 -0.51 -3.06 -14.72
CA PRO A 2 -0.66 -4.50 -14.88
C PRO A 2 0.15 -5.26 -13.84
N ASP A 3 -0.22 -6.53 -13.59
CA ASP A 3 0.60 -7.42 -12.76
C ASP A 3 1.99 -7.60 -13.39
N GLY A 4 3.01 -7.67 -12.54
CA GLY A 4 4.41 -7.73 -12.97
C GLY A 4 5.01 -6.40 -13.46
N ALA A 5 4.26 -5.29 -13.43
CA ALA A 5 4.83 -3.98 -13.69
C ALA A 5 5.89 -3.60 -12.64
N GLU A 6 6.94 -2.93 -13.10
CA GLU A 6 7.94 -2.30 -12.24
C GLU A 6 7.66 -0.80 -12.15
N VAL A 7 7.75 -0.25 -10.96
CA VAL A 7 7.67 1.20 -10.71
C VAL A 7 9.00 1.64 -10.14
N THR A 8 9.59 2.65 -10.77
CA THR A 8 10.83 3.27 -10.32
C THR A 8 10.54 4.70 -9.90
N ILE A 9 10.97 5.06 -8.69
CA ILE A 9 10.83 6.40 -8.12
C ILE A 9 12.23 6.93 -7.85
N ARG A 10 12.59 8.04 -8.51
CA ARG A 10 13.76 8.83 -8.14
C ARG A 10 13.34 9.83 -7.07
N VAL A 11 14.00 9.79 -5.92
CA VAL A 11 13.70 10.72 -4.83
C VAL A 11 14.38 12.06 -5.10
N HIS A 12 13.60 13.12 -4.92
CA HIS A 12 14.05 14.51 -4.92
C HIS A 12 13.49 15.13 -3.65
N THR A 13 14.35 15.36 -2.65
CA THR A 13 13.90 15.87 -1.36
C THR A 13 14.94 16.79 -0.72
N GLU A 14 14.46 17.86 -0.09
CA GLU A 14 15.27 18.77 0.73
C GLU A 14 15.09 18.50 2.24
N ALA A 15 14.13 17.66 2.60
CA ALA A 15 13.80 17.28 3.97
C ALA A 15 13.86 15.75 4.15
N PRO A 16 13.96 15.25 5.39
CA PRO A 16 13.97 13.81 5.65
C PRO A 16 12.73 13.14 5.05
N ALA A 17 12.96 12.16 4.16
CA ALA A 17 11.91 11.35 3.56
C ALA A 17 11.98 9.93 4.15
N VAL A 18 10.82 9.30 4.26
CA VAL A 18 10.70 7.97 4.86
C VAL A 18 9.91 7.06 3.91
N LEU A 19 10.48 5.90 3.62
CA LEU A 19 9.78 4.79 2.98
C LEU A 19 9.25 3.86 4.08
N SER A 20 7.99 3.44 3.96
CA SER A 20 7.46 2.38 4.82
C SER A 20 6.74 1.30 4.05
N CYS A 21 6.94 0.05 4.49
CA CYS A 21 6.19 -1.10 4.00
C CYS A 21 5.05 -1.41 4.97
N ASP A 22 3.81 -1.36 4.46
CA ASP A 22 2.57 -1.59 5.21
C ASP A 22 2.44 -0.79 6.54
N GLY A 23 3.17 0.33 6.65
CA GLY A 23 3.21 1.17 7.85
C GLY A 23 3.95 0.60 9.06
N GLN A 24 4.71 -0.49 8.91
CA GLN A 24 5.37 -1.18 10.05
C GLN A 24 6.86 -0.85 10.19
N HIS A 25 7.60 -0.79 9.08
CA HIS A 25 9.04 -0.50 9.06
C HIS A 25 9.26 0.83 8.36
N HIS A 26 10.17 1.66 8.87
CA HIS A 26 10.56 2.91 8.26
C HIS A 26 12.04 2.84 7.88
N GLU A 27 12.33 3.15 6.62
CA GLU A 27 13.68 3.36 6.11
C GLU A 27 13.81 4.82 5.72
N GLU A 28 14.88 5.47 6.16
CA GLU A 28 15.22 6.80 5.67
C GLU A 28 15.59 6.71 4.19
N VAL A 29 15.07 7.65 3.39
CA VAL A 29 15.38 7.74 1.97
C VAL A 29 16.01 9.10 1.71
N LEU A 30 17.20 9.08 1.13
CA LEU A 30 18.00 10.27 0.89
C LEU A 30 17.66 10.89 -0.47
N ASP A 31 18.08 12.14 -0.64
CA ASP A 31 17.98 12.78 -1.94
C ASP A 31 18.73 11.96 -3.01
N HIS A 32 18.12 11.87 -4.18
CA HIS A 32 18.59 11.11 -5.34
C HIS A 32 18.60 9.59 -5.21
N ASP A 33 18.12 9.01 -4.11
CA ASP A 33 17.90 7.57 -4.01
C ASP A 33 16.91 7.06 -5.06
N LEU A 34 17.04 5.78 -5.39
CA LEU A 34 16.18 5.09 -6.34
C LEU A 34 15.37 4.01 -5.63
N VAL A 35 14.06 4.21 -5.55
CA VAL A 35 13.13 3.21 -5.01
C VAL A 35 12.55 2.41 -6.18
N VAL A 36 12.80 1.10 -6.19
CA VAL A 36 12.30 0.18 -7.21
C VAL A 36 11.27 -0.76 -6.59
N ILE A 37 10.06 -0.74 -7.11
CA ILE A 37 8.91 -1.50 -6.63
C ILE A 37 8.54 -2.51 -7.70
N ARG A 38 8.51 -3.79 -7.32
CA ARG A 38 8.18 -4.91 -8.20
C ARG A 38 7.30 -5.91 -7.48
N SER A 39 6.57 -6.71 -8.25
CA SER A 39 5.85 -7.86 -7.71
C SER A 39 6.84 -8.86 -7.10
N SER A 40 6.54 -9.34 -5.89
CA SER A 40 7.33 -10.37 -5.23
C SER A 40 6.97 -11.75 -5.77
N ALA A 41 7.96 -12.61 -5.97
CA ALA A 41 7.72 -14.03 -6.25
C ALA A 41 7.05 -14.77 -5.06
N LEU A 42 7.10 -14.17 -3.87
CA LEU A 42 6.46 -14.69 -2.66
C LEU A 42 5.10 -14.00 -2.47
N SER A 43 4.04 -14.71 -2.82
CA SER A 43 2.67 -14.23 -2.58
C SER A 43 2.24 -14.49 -1.14
N ALA A 44 1.67 -13.47 -0.50
CA ALA A 44 1.03 -13.63 0.81
C ALA A 44 -0.17 -14.59 0.70
N ARG A 45 -0.16 -15.66 1.50
CA ARG A 45 -1.23 -16.66 1.55
C ARG A 45 -2.19 -16.34 2.69
N LEU A 46 -3.28 -15.64 2.38
CA LEU A 46 -4.29 -15.25 3.35
C LEU A 46 -5.46 -16.23 3.34
N ILE A 47 -5.90 -16.66 4.53
CA ILE A 47 -7.08 -17.52 4.67
C ILE A 47 -8.34 -16.67 4.48
N ARG A 48 -9.23 -17.14 3.61
CA ARG A 48 -10.56 -16.56 3.43
C ARG A 48 -11.56 -17.26 4.35
N ALA A 49 -11.96 -16.60 5.43
CA ALA A 49 -12.94 -17.15 6.38
C ALA A 49 -14.40 -17.11 5.88
N GLN A 50 -14.72 -16.26 4.91
CA GLN A 50 -16.09 -16.06 4.41
C GLN A 50 -16.17 -16.03 2.88
N GLY A 51 -17.37 -16.22 2.32
CA GLY A 51 -17.58 -16.18 0.86
C GLY A 51 -17.11 -14.89 0.18
N ARG A 52 -16.96 -14.93 -1.15
CA ARG A 52 -16.39 -13.84 -1.97
C ARG A 52 -17.09 -12.48 -1.76
N GLY A 53 -18.40 -12.48 -1.54
CA GLY A 53 -19.19 -11.27 -1.28
C GLY A 53 -18.84 -10.54 0.02
N TYR A 54 -18.09 -11.16 0.95
CA TYR A 54 -17.71 -10.54 2.22
C TYR A 54 -16.86 -9.28 2.05
N PHE A 55 -16.03 -9.22 0.99
CA PHE A 55 -15.17 -8.07 0.71
C PHE A 55 -15.99 -6.78 0.55
N TYR A 56 -17.01 -6.80 -0.30
CA TYR A 56 -17.86 -5.64 -0.56
C TYR A 56 -18.63 -5.20 0.69
N ARG A 57 -19.13 -6.17 1.47
CA ARG A 57 -19.81 -5.88 2.74
C ARG A 57 -18.88 -5.16 3.73
N ASN A 58 -17.64 -5.62 3.84
CA ASN A 58 -16.65 -4.99 4.72
C ASN A 58 -16.28 -3.58 4.27
N ILE A 59 -16.12 -3.34 2.95
CA ILE A 59 -15.83 -2.00 2.43
C ILE A 59 -16.99 -1.05 2.73
N ALA A 60 -18.22 -1.40 2.35
CA ALA A 60 -19.38 -0.55 2.58
C ALA A 60 -19.56 -0.21 4.06
N ALA A 61 -19.41 -1.22 4.94
CA ALA A 61 -19.52 -1.00 6.37
C ALA A 61 -18.39 -0.15 6.96
N ARG A 62 -17.20 -0.10 6.35
CA ARG A 62 -16.09 0.78 6.79
C ARG A 62 -16.29 2.20 6.30
N LEU A 63 -16.69 2.38 5.03
CA LEU A 63 -16.96 3.70 4.46
C LEU A 63 -18.12 4.41 5.17
N ASN A 64 -19.22 3.70 5.46
CA ASN A 64 -20.37 4.26 6.18
C ASN A 64 -20.08 4.60 7.65
N ARG A 65 -18.98 4.09 8.21
CA ARG A 65 -18.53 4.38 9.58
C ARG A 65 -17.43 5.44 9.62
N ASN A 66 -17.00 5.95 8.46
CA ASN A 66 -15.98 6.97 8.41
C ASN A 66 -16.65 8.33 8.71
N PRO A 67 -16.37 8.98 9.85
CA PRO A 67 -17.02 10.23 10.23
C PRO A 67 -16.65 11.40 9.29
N GLN A 68 -15.63 11.24 8.45
CA GLN A 68 -15.26 12.19 7.38
C GLN A 68 -16.00 11.95 6.06
N SER A 69 -16.93 10.99 6.01
CA SER A 69 -17.73 10.65 4.83
C SER A 69 -19.16 11.18 4.91
N GLY A 70 -19.46 12.04 5.87
CA GLY A 70 -20.70 12.81 5.95
C GLY A 70 -20.48 14.26 5.51
N GLU A 71 -21.50 14.84 4.88
CA GLU A 71 -21.67 16.29 4.70
C GLU A 71 -21.53 17.06 6.01
#